data_AF-A0A969C2T8-F1
#
_entry.id   AF-A0A969C2T8-F1
#
_cell.length_a   1.000
_cell.length_b   1.000
_cell.length_c   1.000
_cell.angle_alpha   90.00
_cell.angle_beta   90.00
_cell.angle_gamma   90.00
#
_symmetry.space_group_name_H-M   'P 1'
#
loop_
_entity.id
_entity.type
_entity.pdbx_description
1 polymer ?
#
loop_
_entity_poly.entity_id
_entity_poly.type
_entity_poly.pdbx_seq_one_letter_code
_entity_poly.pdbx_strand_id
1 'polypeptide(L)' 'MGVEPLEFDGMQDSIFQEYDHNGNVFMSYLHDYGYFNDLPYQLYLEELKKHYPHVFENKEYTNGDLIYDFTK' A
#
# COMPACT_ATOMS: atom_id res chain seq x y z
N MET A 1 -0.23 0.06 18.44
CA MET A 1 0.17 0.95 17.34
C MET A 1 1.54 1.48 17.70
N GLY A 2 2.58 0.85 17.18
CA GLY A 2 3.95 1.20 17.52
C GLY A 2 4.87 0.46 16.56
N VAL A 3 5.62 1.23 15.81
CA VAL A 3 6.67 0.78 14.90
C VAL A 3 7.73 1.89 15.00
N GLU A 4 8.97 1.53 15.33
CA GLU A 4 10.03 2.53 15.54
C GLU A 4 10.42 3.18 14.21
N PRO A 5 10.81 4.47 14.17
CA PRO A 5 11.32 5.07 12.95
C PRO A 5 12.42 4.19 12.33
N LEU A 6 12.34 3.95 11.03
CA LEU A 6 13.37 3.21 10.31
C LEU A 6 14.64 4.06 10.28
N GLU A 7 15.72 3.52 10.84
CA GLU A 7 17.03 4.19 10.79
C GLU A 7 17.56 4.16 9.36
N PHE A 8 17.64 5.34 8.74
CA PHE A 8 18.17 5.49 7.39
C PHE A 8 19.69 5.59 7.45
N ASP A 9 20.39 4.49 7.18
CA ASP A 9 21.85 4.41 7.13
C ASP A 9 22.43 4.79 5.75
N GLY A 10 21.57 5.00 4.75
CA GLY A 10 21.94 5.32 3.37
C GLY A 10 22.58 4.16 2.59
N MET A 11 22.65 2.96 3.17
CA MET A 11 23.26 1.77 2.58
C MET A 11 22.25 0.64 2.38
N GLN A 12 21.28 0.50 3.30
CA GLN A 12 20.18 -0.44 3.21
C GLN A 12 18.87 0.27 2.84
N ASP A 13 18.05 -0.41 2.03
CA ASP A 13 16.71 0.05 1.67
C ASP A 13 15.81 0.16 2.91
N SER A 14 15.71 1.37 3.46
CA SER A 14 14.93 1.68 4.65
C SER A 14 13.51 2.11 4.31
N ILE A 15 12.88 1.41 3.35
CA ILE A 15 11.58 1.83 2.79
C ILE A 15 10.41 1.27 3.62
N PHE A 16 10.56 0.08 4.23
CA PHE A 16 9.46 -0.57 4.97
C PHE A 16 9.92 -1.31 6.21
N GLN A 17 9.13 -1.20 7.27
CA GLN A 17 9.39 -1.85 8.54
C GLN A 17 9.00 -3.32 8.48
N GLU A 18 9.99 -4.20 8.44
CA GLU A 18 9.77 -5.65 8.39
C GLU A 18 9.24 -6.20 9.73
N TYR A 19 9.49 -5.52 10.85
CA TYR A 19 9.15 -6.00 12.20
C TYR A 19 8.44 -4.93 13.06
N ASP A 20 7.56 -5.38 13.96
CA ASP A 20 6.95 -4.54 15.01
C ASP A 20 7.83 -4.47 16.29
N HIS A 21 7.43 -3.68 17.30
CA HIS A 21 8.18 -3.60 18.58
C HIS A 21 8.32 -4.94 19.33
N ASN A 22 7.50 -5.93 19.02
CA ASN A 22 7.54 -7.24 19.65
C ASN A 22 8.34 -8.26 18.81
N GLY A 23 8.95 -7.82 17.70
CA GLY A 23 9.70 -8.67 16.78
C GLY A 23 8.82 -9.51 15.86
N ASN A 24 7.52 -9.24 15.76
CA ASN A 24 6.65 -9.92 14.80
C ASN A 24 6.83 -9.31 13.41
N VAL A 25 6.73 -10.15 12.38
CA VAL A 25 6.73 -9.68 10.99
C VAL A 25 5.54 -8.73 10.80
N PHE A 26 5.84 -7.46 10.54
CA PHE A 26 4.86 -6.39 10.38
C PHE A 26 4.46 -6.23 8.91
N MET A 27 5.44 -6.34 8.00
CA MET A 27 5.22 -6.24 6.56
C MET A 27 6.05 -7.28 5.81
N SER A 28 5.46 -7.91 4.80
CA SER A 28 6.15 -8.82 3.90
C SER A 28 5.73 -8.56 2.47
N TYR A 29 6.69 -8.61 1.54
CA TYR A 29 6.40 -8.54 0.12
C TYR A 29 5.81 -9.86 -0.36
N LEU A 30 4.57 -9.82 -0.83
CA LEU A 30 3.88 -10.98 -1.37
C LEU A 30 4.03 -11.09 -2.89
N HIS A 31 4.19 -9.95 -3.58
CA HIS A 31 4.26 -9.90 -5.03
C HIS A 31 5.04 -8.67 -5.51
N ASP A 32 5.79 -8.84 -6.60
CA ASP A 32 6.51 -7.78 -7.31
C ASP A 32 5.92 -7.62 -8.72
N TYR A 33 5.33 -6.45 -9.01
CA TYR A 33 4.74 -6.12 -10.32
C TYR A 33 5.76 -5.51 -11.29
N GLY A 34 7.01 -5.29 -10.86
CA GLY A 34 8.07 -4.67 -11.65
C GLY A 34 8.00 -3.14 -11.71
N TYR A 35 8.71 -2.58 -12.69
CA TYR A 35 8.88 -1.13 -12.85
C TYR A 35 7.98 -0.59 -13.97
N PHE A 36 7.35 0.55 -13.71
CA PHE A 36 6.51 1.28 -14.66
C PHE A 36 7.06 2.70 -14.86
N ASN A 37 6.90 3.24 -16.07
CA ASN A 37 7.34 4.62 -16.35
C ASN A 37 6.48 5.68 -15.63
N ASP A 38 5.26 5.32 -15.25
CA ASP A 38 4.29 6.11 -14.47
C ASP A 38 3.35 5.15 -13.73
N LEU A 39 2.44 5.66 -12.89
CA LEU A 39 1.47 4.86 -12.12
C LEU A 39 0.57 4.03 -13.07
N PRO A 40 0.62 2.68 -13.02
CA PRO A 40 -0.26 1.83 -13.82
C PRO A 40 -1.67 1.81 -13.23
N TYR A 41 -2.42 2.89 -13.44
CA TYR A 41 -3.68 3.17 -12.75
C TYR A 41 -4.70 2.02 -12.83
N GLN A 42 -4.86 1.41 -14.00
CA GLN A 42 -5.78 0.28 -14.19
C GLN A 42 -5.38 -0.95 -13.38
N LEU A 43 -4.11 -1.35 -13.45
CA LEU A 43 -3.58 -2.49 -12.69
C LEU A 43 -3.70 -2.25 -11.19
N TYR A 44 -3.37 -1.04 -10.74
CA TYR A 44 -3.50 -0.62 -9.35
C TYR A 44 -4.94 -0.80 -8.84
N LEU A 45 -5.93 -0.32 -9.60
CA LEU A 45 -7.34 -0.45 -9.23
C LEU A 45 -7.82 -1.89 -9.22
N GLU A 46 -7.39 -2.70 -10.19
CA GLU A 46 -7.76 -4.13 -10.27
C GLU A 46 -7.25 -4.92 -9.07
N GLU A 47 -5.98 -4.76 -8.72
CA GLU A 47 -5.40 -5.45 -7.57
C GLU A 47 -5.96 -4.92 -6.23
N LEU A 48 -6.25 -3.62 -6.13
CA LEU A 48 -6.91 -3.05 -4.95
C LEU A 48 -8.32 -3.63 -4.77
N LYS A 49 -9.12 -3.76 -5.84
CA LYS A 49 -10.45 -4.39 -5.78
C LYS A 49 -10.38 -5.85 -5.38
N LYS A 50 -9.41 -6.58 -5.91
CA LYS A 50 -9.21 -8.01 -5.67
C LYS A 50 -8.82 -8.32 -4.22
N HIS A 51 -7.90 -7.54 -3.64
CA HIS A 51 -7.37 -7.79 -2.30
C HIS A 51 -8.12 -7.03 -1.19
N TYR A 52 -8.74 -5.90 -1.52
CA TYR A 52 -9.44 -5.03 -0.57
C TYR A 52 -10.86 -4.66 -1.06
N PRO A 53 -11.74 -5.65 -1.34
CA PRO A 53 -13.07 -5.37 -1.90
C PRO A 53 -13.92 -4.46 -1.02
N HIS A 54 -13.76 -4.56 0.31
CA HIS A 54 -14.47 -3.74 1.30
C HIS A 54 -14.24 -2.23 1.15
N VAL A 55 -13.12 -1.80 0.55
CA VAL A 55 -12.85 -0.38 0.28
C VAL A 55 -13.84 0.18 -0.74
N PHE A 56 -14.23 -0.63 -1.73
CA PHE A 56 -15.14 -0.25 -2.80
C PHE A 56 -16.62 -0.41 -2.42
N GLU A 57 -16.91 -1.26 -1.42
CA GLU A 57 -18.26 -1.47 -0.91
C GLU A 57 -18.70 -0.35 0.04
N ASN A 58 -17.75 0.32 0.70
CA ASN A 58 -18.07 1.43 1.59
C ASN A 58 -18.32 2.72 0.78
N LYS A 59 -19.56 3.20 0.90
CA LYS A 59 -20.04 4.42 0.22
C LYS A 59 -19.34 5.70 0.68
N GLU A 60 -18.71 5.71 1.86
CA GLU A 60 -17.93 6.85 2.35
C GLU A 60 -16.62 7.07 1.58
N TYR A 61 -16.00 6.00 1.06
CA TYR A 61 -14.77 6.06 0.27
C TYR A 61 -15.02 6.22 -1.24
N THR A 62 -16.28 6.09 -1.66
CA THR A 62 -16.67 6.12 -3.08
C THR A 62 -17.58 7.30 -3.42
N ASN A 63 -18.19 7.97 -2.42
CA ASN A 63 -18.91 9.24 -2.62
C ASN A 63 -18.11 10.41 -2.04
N GLY A 64 -17.50 11.19 -2.93
CA GLY A 64 -16.91 12.48 -2.60
C GLY A 64 -15.86 12.86 -3.62
N ASP A 65 -15.61 14.16 -3.77
CA ASP A 65 -14.56 14.78 -4.59
C ASP A 65 -13.15 14.36 -4.14
N LEU A 66 -12.85 13.06 -4.18
CA LEU A 66 -11.53 12.54 -3.94
C LEU A 66 -10.63 12.92 -5.11
N ILE A 67 -9.37 13.24 -4.80
CA ILE A 67 -8.33 13.51 -5.81
C ILE A 67 -8.21 12.32 -6.78
N TYR A 68 -8.54 11.10 -6.32
CA TYR A 68 -8.60 9.88 -7.11
C TYR A 68 -9.98 9.22 -6.98
N ASP A 69 -10.69 9.14 -8.10
CA ASP A 69 -11.97 8.46 -8.20
C ASP A 69 -11.74 6.97 -8.50
N PHE A 70 -11.88 6.14 -7.47
CA PHE A 70 -11.72 4.68 -7.55
C PHE A 70 -12.82 3.98 -8.39
N THR A 71 -13.81 4.74 -8.89
CA THR A 71 -14.93 4.25 -9.69
C THR A 71 -14.86 4.61 -11.18
N LYS A 72 -14.00 5.56 -11.56
CA LYS A 72 -13.84 6.03 -12.95
C LYS A 72 -12.72 5.36 -13.73
#